data_AF-A0AAV7RZY1-F1
#
_entry.id   AF-A0AAV7RZY1-F1
#
_cell.length_a   1.000
_cell.length_b   1.000
_cell.length_c   1.000
_cell.angle_alpha   90.00
_cell.angle_beta   90.00
_cell.angle_gamma   90.00
#
_symmetry.space_group_name_H-M   'P 1'
#
loop_
_entity.id
_entity.type
_entity.pdbx_description
1 polymer ?
#
loop_
_entity_poly.entity_id
_entity_poly.type
_entity_poly.pdbx_seq_one_letter_code
_entity_poly.pdbx_strand_id
1 'polypeptide(L)'
;MADAKLDIAITGEAGSGKSTLVNCLRGLMDEGLESAKTGVVEMTDHPTPYQHPRYPTVTLWDLPGIGTPAFPTEGYFKKVNFDKYDVFIIVASERFKSNHALLARRIQDMSKRFYFVRTKLDVDLYAEKKKRKSVYNIEQILQQIKENCTQCLAVEGLNPSHVFLTSNFKLDKYDFPVLLKTLEDDILSCIQPNSRQSQWRIGCELQ
;
A
#
# COMPACT_ATOMS: atom_id res chain seq x y z
N MET A 1 0.47 -23.62 -18.91
CA MET A 1 -0.54 -22.81 -18.20
C MET A 1 0.09 -21.44 -18.03
N ALA A 2 -0.56 -20.36 -18.47
CA ALA A 2 0.03 -19.03 -18.30
C ALA A 2 0.07 -18.72 -16.80
N ASP A 3 1.26 -18.48 -16.25
CA ASP A 3 1.40 -18.00 -14.88
C ASP A 3 0.58 -16.70 -14.75
N ALA A 4 -0.41 -16.69 -13.87
CA ALA A 4 -1.26 -15.53 -13.66
C ALA A 4 -0.40 -14.35 -13.17
N LYS A 5 -0.44 -13.24 -13.91
CA LYS A 5 0.24 -12.00 -13.53
C LYS A 5 -0.60 -11.26 -12.49
N LEU A 6 0.08 -10.60 -11.55
CA LEU A 6 -0.54 -9.78 -10.52
C LEU A 6 0.00 -8.36 -10.61
N ASP A 7 -0.89 -7.42 -10.91
CA ASP A 7 -0.58 -6.00 -11.03
C ASP A 7 -1.04 -5.25 -9.76
N ILE A 8 -0.08 -4.81 -8.94
CA ILE A 8 -0.33 -4.06 -7.71
C ILE A 8 -0.06 -2.58 -7.95
N ALA A 9 -1.07 -1.73 -7.79
CA ALA A 9 -0.92 -0.27 -7.90
C ALA A 9 -0.59 0.37 -6.55
N ILE A 10 0.45 1.20 -6.54
CA ILE A 10 0.84 2.05 -5.41
C ILE A 10 0.39 3.47 -5.74
N THR A 11 -0.64 3.95 -5.05
CA THR A 11 -1.29 5.24 -5.31
C THR A 11 -1.35 6.10 -4.07
N GLY A 12 -1.58 7.40 -4.23
CA GLY A 12 -1.58 8.38 -3.13
C GLY A 12 -1.07 9.73 -3.61
N GLU A 13 -0.90 10.67 -2.69
CA GLU A 13 -0.46 12.02 -3.04
C GLU A 13 1.02 12.08 -3.46
N ALA A 14 1.42 13.16 -4.11
CA ALA A 14 2.84 13.44 -4.34
C ALA A 14 3.58 13.61 -3.00
N GLY A 15 4.81 13.10 -2.93
CA GLY A 15 5.62 13.17 -1.72
C GLY A 15 5.20 12.23 -0.59
N SER A 16 4.18 11.37 -0.74
CA SER A 16 3.77 10.42 0.31
C SER A 16 4.73 9.23 0.50
N GLY A 17 5.76 9.10 -0.35
CA GLY A 17 6.76 8.03 -0.25
C GLY A 17 6.43 6.76 -1.05
N LYS A 18 5.59 6.87 -2.09
CA LYS A 18 5.18 5.77 -3.00
C LYS A 18 6.38 5.08 -3.66
N SER A 19 7.21 5.86 -4.36
CA SER A 19 8.37 5.37 -5.09
C SER A 19 9.39 4.69 -4.15
N THR A 20 9.64 5.28 -2.98
CA THR A 20 10.46 4.65 -1.94
C THR A 20 9.83 3.34 -1.45
N LEU A 21 8.51 3.30 -1.21
CA LEU A 21 7.82 2.08 -0.80
C LEU A 21 7.94 0.97 -1.87
N VAL A 22 7.85 1.32 -3.16
CA VAL A 22 8.08 0.36 -4.27
C VAL A 22 9.48 -0.25 -4.18
N ASN A 23 10.51 0.56 -3.92
CA ASN A 23 11.88 0.06 -3.73
C ASN A 23 11.97 -0.87 -2.52
N CYS A 24 11.43 -0.46 -1.38
CA CYS A 24 11.41 -1.28 -0.17
C CYS A 24 10.71 -2.62 -0.37
N LEU A 25 9.56 -2.63 -1.05
CA LEU A 25 8.83 -3.87 -1.36
C LEU A 25 9.62 -4.80 -2.27
N ARG A 26 10.46 -4.26 -3.16
CA ARG A 26 11.38 -5.05 -4.03
C ARG A 26 12.67 -5.47 -3.32
N GLY A 27 12.88 -5.05 -2.07
CA GLY A 27 14.14 -5.27 -1.36
C GLY A 27 15.32 -4.48 -1.95
N LEU A 28 15.05 -3.43 -2.71
CA LEU A 28 16.06 -2.53 -3.26
C LEU A 28 16.19 -1.29 -2.37
N MET A 29 17.42 -0.86 -2.11
CA MET A 29 17.68 0.46 -1.52
C MET A 29 17.80 1.52 -2.64
N ASP A 30 17.61 2.79 -2.29
CA ASP A 30 17.29 3.90 -3.20
C ASP A 30 18.34 4.27 -4.26
N GLU A 31 19.47 3.55 -4.39
CA GLU A 31 20.62 3.96 -5.23
C GLU A 31 20.93 3.06 -6.45
N GLY A 32 20.05 2.11 -6.79
CA GLY A 32 20.20 1.28 -7.99
C GLY A 32 19.66 1.92 -9.28
N LEU A 33 20.27 1.64 -10.43
CA LEU A 33 19.77 2.03 -11.77
C LEU A 33 18.34 1.55 -12.07
N GLU A 34 17.91 0.47 -11.40
CA GLU A 34 16.58 -0.13 -11.50
C GLU A 34 15.62 0.32 -10.39
N SER A 35 16.06 1.20 -9.49
CA SER A 35 15.23 1.73 -8.41
C SER A 35 14.25 2.76 -8.95
N ALA A 36 13.04 2.78 -8.39
CA ALA A 36 12.08 3.84 -8.64
C ALA A 36 12.70 5.17 -8.20
N LYS A 37 12.66 6.16 -9.09
CA LYS A 37 13.25 7.47 -8.82
C LYS A 37 12.55 8.12 -7.63
N THR A 38 13.32 8.51 -6.61
CA THR A 38 12.80 9.15 -5.41
C THR A 38 13.27 10.61 -5.32
N GLY A 39 12.42 11.48 -4.81
CA GLY A 39 12.81 12.83 -4.41
C GLY A 39 11.64 13.72 -4.03
N VAL A 40 11.93 14.99 -3.78
CA VAL A 40 10.98 15.95 -3.18
C VAL A 40 9.93 16.44 -4.18
N VAL A 41 10.28 16.50 -5.46
CA VAL A 41 9.40 16.89 -6.56
C VAL A 41 8.77 15.63 -7.19
N GLU A 42 7.54 15.73 -7.69
CA GLU A 42 6.90 14.65 -8.43
C GLU A 42 7.76 14.26 -9.65
N MET A 43 8.30 13.03 -9.64
CA MET A 43 9.14 12.51 -10.73
C MET A 43 8.42 11.53 -11.63
N THR A 44 7.25 11.02 -11.20
CA THR A 44 6.47 10.01 -11.90
C THR A 44 5.43 10.71 -12.77
N ASP A 45 5.72 10.90 -14.05
CA ASP A 45 4.87 11.58 -15.03
C ASP A 45 3.93 10.62 -15.80
N HIS A 46 4.05 9.31 -15.56
CA HIS A 46 3.15 8.26 -16.03
C HIS A 46 3.23 7.01 -15.13
N PRO A 47 2.21 6.14 -15.09
CA PRO A 47 2.27 4.89 -14.33
C PRO A 47 3.49 4.05 -14.73
N THR A 48 4.38 3.81 -13.77
CA THR A 48 5.67 3.15 -14.05
C THR A 48 5.69 1.73 -13.44
N PRO A 49 5.90 0.68 -14.25
CA PRO A 49 5.96 -0.70 -13.77
C PRO A 49 7.34 -1.07 -13.24
N TYR A 50 7.37 -1.84 -12.15
CA TYR A 50 8.57 -2.43 -11.57
C TYR A 50 8.31 -3.90 -11.24
N GLN A 51 8.98 -4.81 -11.94
CA GLN A 51 8.86 -6.23 -11.64
C GLN A 51 9.50 -6.58 -10.30
N HIS A 52 8.87 -7.49 -9.56
CA HIS A 52 9.40 -7.96 -8.28
C HIS A 52 10.51 -9.00 -8.50
N PRO A 53 11.71 -8.82 -7.94
CA PRO A 53 12.87 -9.67 -8.25
C PRO A 53 12.69 -11.13 -7.79
N ARG A 54 11.95 -11.37 -6.69
CA ARG A 54 11.66 -12.72 -6.19
C ARG A 54 10.39 -13.35 -6.80
N TYR A 55 9.52 -12.53 -7.41
CA TYR A 55 8.20 -12.96 -7.89
C TYR A 55 7.95 -12.36 -9.28
N PRO A 56 8.47 -12.98 -10.36
CA PRO A 56 8.43 -12.40 -11.72
C PRO A 56 7.02 -12.17 -12.28
N THR A 57 6.01 -12.84 -11.70
CA THR A 57 4.59 -12.66 -12.04
C THR A 57 3.98 -11.43 -11.39
N VAL A 58 4.66 -10.79 -10.43
CA VAL A 58 4.18 -9.61 -9.70
C VAL A 58 4.83 -8.36 -10.27
N THR A 59 3.98 -7.39 -10.66
CA THR A 59 4.41 -6.05 -11.06
C THR A 59 3.88 -5.02 -10.07
N LEU A 60 4.80 -4.23 -9.50
CA LEU A 60 4.47 -3.07 -8.68
C LEU A 60 4.41 -1.83 -9.57
N TRP A 61 3.29 -1.13 -9.56
CA TRP A 61 3.09 0.07 -10.36
C TRP A 61 3.12 1.31 -9.47
N ASP A 62 4.17 2.13 -9.63
CA ASP A 62 4.20 3.46 -9.02
C ASP A 62 3.29 4.40 -9.83
N LEU A 63 2.21 4.87 -9.20
CA LEU A 63 1.29 5.80 -9.84
C LEU A 63 1.69 7.25 -9.55
N PRO A 64 1.48 8.16 -10.51
CA PRO A 64 1.60 9.59 -10.26
C PRO A 64 0.78 10.07 -9.07
N GLY A 65 1.17 11.19 -8.46
CA GLY A 65 0.47 11.72 -7.30
C GLY A 65 -0.89 12.30 -7.67
N ILE A 66 -1.97 11.85 -7.05
CA ILE A 66 -3.27 12.51 -7.27
C ILE A 66 -3.29 13.92 -6.67
N GLY A 67 -3.93 14.85 -7.37
CA GLY A 67 -4.15 16.23 -6.90
C GLY A 67 -3.01 17.19 -7.23
N THR A 68 -2.08 16.82 -8.11
CA THR A 68 -1.03 17.72 -8.60
C THR A 68 -1.47 18.45 -9.87
N PRO A 69 -0.78 19.52 -10.29
CA PRO A 69 -1.09 20.19 -11.56
C PRO A 69 -1.01 19.25 -12.78
N ALA A 70 -0.08 18.29 -12.75
CA ALA A 70 0.06 17.28 -13.80
C ALA A 70 -1.02 16.18 -13.69
N PHE A 71 -1.48 15.87 -12.48
CA PHE A 71 -2.45 14.82 -12.19
C PHE A 71 -3.59 15.36 -11.32
N PRO A 72 -4.45 16.25 -11.89
CA PRO A 72 -5.61 16.74 -11.17
C PRO A 72 -6.55 15.58 -10.83
N THR A 73 -7.38 15.74 -9.80
CA THR A 73 -8.38 14.75 -9.40
C THR A 73 -9.35 14.42 -10.53
N GLU A 74 -9.75 15.44 -11.30
CA GLU A 74 -10.56 15.29 -12.49
C GLU A 74 -9.79 14.52 -13.58
N GLY A 75 -10.40 13.45 -14.10
CA GLY A 75 -9.79 12.62 -15.14
C GLY A 75 -8.64 11.72 -14.66
N TYR A 76 -8.21 11.81 -13.39
CA TYR A 76 -7.10 11.02 -12.83
C TYR A 76 -7.23 9.53 -13.16
N PHE A 77 -8.37 8.93 -12.83
CA PHE A 77 -8.58 7.48 -12.97
C PHE A 77 -8.46 7.00 -14.43
N LYS A 78 -8.91 7.81 -15.39
CA LYS A 78 -8.74 7.52 -16.81
C LYS A 78 -7.27 7.66 -17.20
N LYS A 79 -6.62 8.74 -16.78
CA LYS A 79 -5.22 9.05 -17.14
C LYS A 79 -4.24 7.98 -16.69
N VAL A 80 -4.47 7.37 -15.52
CA VAL A 80 -3.60 6.31 -15.00
C VAL A 80 -4.08 4.89 -15.34
N ASN A 81 -5.13 4.75 -16.16
CA ASN A 81 -5.78 3.48 -16.47
C ASN A 81 -6.11 2.67 -15.20
N PHE A 82 -6.73 3.33 -14.22
CA PHE A 82 -6.92 2.81 -12.86
C PHE A 82 -7.62 1.44 -12.81
N ASP A 83 -8.45 1.13 -13.80
CA ASP A 83 -9.19 -0.13 -13.84
C ASP A 83 -8.32 -1.35 -14.20
N LYS A 84 -7.04 -1.15 -14.58
CA LYS A 84 -6.15 -2.24 -15.03
C LYS A 84 -5.53 -3.08 -13.90
N TYR A 85 -5.47 -2.56 -12.68
CA TYR A 85 -4.71 -3.17 -11.58
C TYR A 85 -5.57 -4.13 -10.75
N ASP A 86 -5.00 -5.20 -10.23
CA ASP A 86 -5.74 -6.22 -9.45
C ASP A 86 -5.92 -5.79 -8.00
N VAL A 87 -4.89 -5.15 -7.43
CA VAL A 87 -4.78 -4.82 -6.02
C VAL A 87 -4.20 -3.43 -5.86
N PHE A 88 -4.64 -2.71 -4.82
CA PHE A 88 -4.19 -1.34 -4.56
C PHE A 88 -3.54 -1.18 -3.19
N ILE A 89 -2.51 -0.34 -3.13
CA ILE A 89 -1.92 0.18 -1.91
C ILE A 89 -2.10 1.70 -1.94
N ILE A 90 -2.94 2.23 -1.05
CA ILE A 90 -3.11 3.67 -0.86
C ILE A 90 -2.08 4.13 0.17
N VAL A 91 -1.15 4.97 -0.27
CA VAL A 91 -0.05 5.50 0.54
C VAL A 91 -0.38 6.91 0.99
N ALA A 92 -0.45 7.10 2.31
CA ALA A 92 -0.70 8.38 2.94
C ALA A 92 0.47 8.80 3.85
N SER A 93 0.94 10.03 3.69
CA SER A 93 1.81 10.68 4.68
C SER A 93 1.04 11.71 5.51
N GLU A 94 1.46 11.93 6.75
CA GLU A 94 0.90 12.84 7.76
C GLU A 94 -0.56 12.60 8.16
N ARG A 95 -1.52 12.96 7.31
CA ARG A 95 -2.95 12.93 7.65
C ARG A 95 -3.76 12.25 6.58
N PHE A 96 -4.89 11.67 6.99
CA PHE A 96 -5.93 11.30 6.05
C PHE A 96 -6.49 12.57 5.37
N LYS A 97 -6.78 12.48 4.07
CA LYS A 97 -7.17 13.60 3.21
C LYS A 97 -8.26 13.14 2.26
N SER A 98 -9.00 14.08 1.68
CA SER A 98 -10.09 13.81 0.73
C SER A 98 -9.64 12.97 -0.47
N ASN A 99 -8.40 13.18 -0.94
CA ASN A 99 -7.81 12.38 -2.02
C ASN A 99 -7.73 10.88 -1.67
N HIS A 100 -7.41 10.54 -0.41
CA HIS A 100 -7.36 9.15 0.02
C HIS A 100 -8.76 8.51 0.02
N ALA A 101 -9.78 9.24 0.48
CA ALA A 101 -11.16 8.79 0.41
C ALA A 101 -11.61 8.59 -1.04
N LEU A 102 -11.30 9.55 -1.92
CA LEU A 102 -11.64 9.48 -3.35
C LEU A 102 -11.03 8.24 -4.02
N LEU A 103 -9.74 7.97 -3.78
CA LEU A 103 -9.06 6.77 -4.27
C LEU A 103 -9.74 5.49 -3.73
N ALA A 104 -9.95 5.41 -2.42
CA ALA A 104 -10.52 4.23 -1.78
C ALA A 104 -11.96 3.94 -2.24
N ARG A 105 -12.81 4.97 -2.37
CA ARG A 105 -14.18 4.82 -2.89
C ARG A 105 -14.15 4.23 -4.30
N ARG A 106 -13.30 4.77 -5.19
CA ARG A 106 -13.17 4.24 -6.56
C ARG A 106 -12.73 2.78 -6.57
N ILE A 107 -11.81 2.38 -5.68
CA ILE A 107 -11.35 0.99 -5.58
C ILE A 107 -12.48 0.07 -5.12
N GLN A 108 -13.25 0.50 -4.11
CA GLN A 108 -14.41 -0.23 -3.60
C GLN A 108 -15.53 -0.36 -4.65
N ASP A 109 -15.79 0.69 -5.44
CA ASP A 109 -16.76 0.66 -6.55
C ASP A 109 -16.38 -0.35 -7.64
N MET A 110 -15.07 -0.61 -7.80
CA MET A 110 -14.56 -1.64 -8.71
C MET A 110 -14.57 -3.05 -8.09
N SER A 111 -15.03 -3.20 -6.84
CA SER A 111 -14.95 -4.44 -6.06
C SER A 111 -13.52 -4.99 -5.95
N LYS A 112 -12.52 -4.11 -5.90
CA LYS A 112 -11.11 -4.49 -5.78
C LYS A 112 -10.61 -4.29 -4.36
N ARG A 113 -9.61 -5.09 -3.99
CA ARG A 113 -9.00 -5.03 -2.66
C ARG A 113 -8.02 -3.87 -2.58
N PHE A 114 -7.93 -3.26 -1.39
CA PHE A 114 -6.90 -2.28 -1.11
C PHE A 114 -6.36 -2.39 0.31
N TYR A 115 -5.10 -2.00 0.46
CA TYR A 115 -4.45 -1.77 1.74
C TYR A 115 -4.21 -0.28 1.91
N PHE A 116 -4.30 0.19 3.15
CA PHE A 116 -3.96 1.57 3.49
C PHE A 116 -2.64 1.60 4.25
N VAL A 117 -1.62 2.26 3.69
CA VAL A 117 -0.28 2.34 4.27
C VAL A 117 0.02 3.78 4.65
N ARG A 118 0.13 4.02 5.97
CA ARG A 118 0.52 5.29 6.56
C ARG A 118 2.04 5.31 6.73
N THR A 119 2.74 6.01 5.84
CA THR A 119 4.21 6.09 5.79
C THR A 119 4.78 7.23 6.64
N LYS A 120 6.11 7.35 6.69
CA LYS A 120 6.84 8.43 7.40
C LYS A 120 6.57 8.49 8.91
N LEU A 121 6.29 7.34 9.52
CA LEU A 121 6.00 7.24 10.94
C LEU A 121 7.18 7.72 11.81
N ASP A 122 8.41 7.61 11.31
CA ASP A 122 9.61 8.17 11.92
C ASP A 122 9.55 9.70 12.06
N VAL A 123 8.94 10.40 11.10
CA VAL A 123 8.73 11.85 11.14
C VAL A 123 7.68 12.20 12.19
N ASP A 124 6.56 11.47 12.22
CA ASP A 124 5.49 11.67 13.21
C ASP A 124 6.02 11.48 14.64
N LEU A 125 6.75 10.39 14.87
CA LEU A 125 7.35 10.07 16.17
C LEU A 125 8.41 11.09 16.58
N TYR A 126 9.23 11.57 15.63
CA TYR A 126 10.21 12.62 15.91
C TYR A 126 9.53 13.93 16.32
N ALA A 127 8.44 14.32 15.63
CA ALA A 127 7.67 15.51 15.95
C ALA A 127 7.03 15.40 17.35
N GLU A 128 6.38 14.28 17.67
CA GLU A 128 5.77 14.07 18.99
C GLU A 128 6.81 14.02 20.11
N LYS A 129 7.96 13.37 19.89
CA LYS A 129 9.07 13.36 20.85
C LYS A 129 9.58 14.77 21.14
N LYS A 130 9.66 15.64 20.13
CA LYS A 130 10.07 17.04 20.32
C LYS A 130 9.04 17.86 21.10
N LYS A 131 7.74 17.68 20.82
CA LYS A 131 6.66 18.43 21.48
C LYS A 131 6.42 18.01 22.92
N ARG A 132 6.49 16.70 23.22
CA ARG A 132 6.01 16.12 24.49
C ARG A 132 7.05 15.20 25.13
N LYS A 133 8.25 15.72 25.40
CA LYS A 133 9.38 14.93 25.93
C LYS A 133 9.05 14.14 27.21
N SER A 134 8.31 14.73 28.14
CA SER A 134 8.02 14.12 29.46
C SER A 134 6.93 13.04 29.42
N VAL A 135 6.14 12.95 28.35
CA VAL A 135 4.98 12.05 28.22
C VAL A 135 5.07 11.18 26.97
N TYR A 136 6.25 11.14 26.34
CA TYR A 136 6.46 10.41 25.10
C TYR A 136 6.30 8.90 25.31
N ASN A 137 5.26 8.34 24.69
CA ASN A 137 5.01 6.91 24.65
C ASN A 137 4.73 6.49 23.20
N ILE A 138 5.63 5.68 22.65
CA ILE A 138 5.56 5.25 21.25
C ILE A 138 4.31 4.41 20.98
N GLU A 139 3.94 3.48 21.86
CA GLU A 139 2.79 2.60 21.68
C GLU A 139 1.48 3.39 21.64
N GLN A 140 1.33 4.36 22.54
CA GLN A 140 0.16 5.25 22.56
C GLN A 140 0.07 6.11 21.29
N ILE A 141 1.20 6.63 20.79
CA ILE A 141 1.22 7.42 19.55
C ILE A 141 0.84 6.53 18.35
N LEU A 142 1.40 5.32 18.26
CA LEU A 142 1.06 4.36 17.21
C LEU A 142 -0.43 4.01 17.23
N GLN A 143 -0.98 3.75 18.41
CA GLN A 143 -2.40 3.44 18.59
C GLN A 143 -3.28 4.62 18.13
N GLN A 144 -2.97 5.84 18.55
CA GLN A 144 -3.71 7.05 18.14
C GLN A 144 -3.68 7.26 16.63
N ILE A 145 -2.53 7.10 15.99
CA ILE A 145 -2.41 7.23 14.53
C ILE A 145 -3.23 6.15 13.82
N LYS A 146 -3.17 4.91 14.32
CA LYS A 146 -3.94 3.78 13.76
C LYS A 146 -5.43 4.03 13.85
N GLU A 147 -5.92 4.37 15.04
CA GLU A 147 -7.33 4.66 15.30
C GLU A 147 -7.82 5.82 14.44
N ASN A 148 -7.04 6.89 14.31
CA ASN A 148 -7.38 8.01 13.46
C ASN A 148 -7.54 7.58 11.99
N CYS A 149 -6.61 6.80 11.44
CA CYS A 149 -6.72 6.29 10.08
C CYS A 149 -7.96 5.43 9.89
N THR A 150 -8.20 4.49 10.81
CA THR A 150 -9.35 3.58 10.77
C THR A 150 -10.67 4.34 10.89
N GLN A 151 -10.77 5.33 11.78
CA GLN A 151 -11.96 6.16 11.94
C GLN A 151 -12.26 7.00 10.70
N CYS A 152 -11.23 7.64 10.12
CA CYS A 152 -11.40 8.40 8.88
C CYS A 152 -11.91 7.53 7.72
N LEU A 153 -11.43 6.29 7.60
CA LEU A 153 -11.93 5.34 6.60
C LEU A 153 -13.36 4.88 6.91
N ALA A 154 -13.66 4.59 8.19
CA ALA A 154 -14.98 4.12 8.60
C ALA A 154 -16.09 5.17 8.40
N VAL A 155 -15.82 6.45 8.70
CA VAL A 155 -16.75 7.57 8.45
C VAL A 155 -17.13 7.68 6.96
N GLU A 156 -16.21 7.30 6.09
CA GLU A 156 -16.38 7.31 4.64
C GLU A 156 -17.02 6.01 4.10
N GLY A 157 -17.36 5.05 4.98
CA GLY A 157 -17.88 3.73 4.58
C GLY A 157 -16.86 2.85 3.83
N LEU A 158 -15.56 3.09 4.06
CA LEU A 158 -14.46 2.45 3.37
C LEU A 158 -13.92 1.26 4.17
N ASN A 159 -13.73 0.13 3.49
CA ASN A 159 -13.29 -1.11 4.12
C ASN A 159 -11.93 -1.55 3.56
N PRO A 160 -10.80 -1.03 4.09
CA PRO A 160 -9.48 -1.56 3.72
C PRO A 160 -9.35 -3.01 4.17
N SER A 161 -8.58 -3.82 3.42
CA SER A 161 -8.21 -5.16 3.89
C SER A 161 -7.35 -5.08 5.15
N HIS A 162 -6.37 -4.16 5.15
CA HIS A 162 -5.59 -3.82 6.34
C HIS A 162 -5.15 -2.35 6.29
N VAL A 163 -4.96 -1.79 7.48
CA VAL A 163 -4.23 -0.53 7.69
C VAL A 163 -2.83 -0.91 8.17
N PHE A 164 -1.78 -0.23 7.71
CA PHE A 164 -0.39 -0.44 8.15
C PHE A 164 0.30 0.88 8.46
N LEU A 165 1.04 0.96 9.56
CA LEU A 165 1.88 2.12 9.91
C LEU A 165 3.36 1.75 9.67
N THR A 166 4.02 2.45 8.76
CA THR A 166 5.37 2.08 8.30
C THR A 166 6.34 3.25 8.28
N SER A 167 7.63 2.92 8.32
CA SER A 167 8.72 3.83 7.98
C SER A 167 9.58 3.15 6.91
N ASN A 168 9.68 3.77 5.74
CA ASN A 168 10.48 3.24 4.63
C ASN A 168 12.00 3.23 4.94
N PHE A 169 12.43 3.84 6.05
CA PHE A 169 13.82 3.86 6.52
C PHE A 169 14.08 2.89 7.69
N LYS A 170 13.05 2.21 8.20
CA LYS A 170 13.14 1.27 9.32
C LYS A 170 12.30 0.03 9.02
N LEU A 171 12.77 -0.77 8.07
CA LEU A 171 12.03 -1.91 7.51
C LEU A 171 11.84 -3.06 8.52
N ASP A 172 12.66 -3.11 9.57
CA ASP A 172 12.59 -4.07 10.68
C ASP A 172 11.57 -3.66 11.76
N LYS A 173 10.92 -2.50 11.63
CA LYS A 173 10.05 -1.92 12.67
C LYS A 173 8.64 -1.67 12.19
N TYR A 174 7.77 -1.44 13.18
CA TYR A 174 6.37 -1.10 12.99
C TYR A 174 5.64 -2.18 12.18
N ASP A 175 4.76 -1.79 11.27
CA ASP A 175 3.97 -2.73 10.49
C ASP A 175 4.65 -3.14 9.17
N PHE A 176 5.89 -2.70 8.86
CA PHE A 176 6.51 -3.03 7.57
C PHE A 176 6.74 -4.54 7.38
N PRO A 177 7.27 -5.29 8.38
CA PRO A 177 7.37 -6.75 8.26
C PRO A 177 6.02 -7.44 8.09
N VAL A 178 4.97 -6.91 8.74
CA VAL A 178 3.61 -7.44 8.65
C VAL A 178 3.02 -7.16 7.27
N LEU A 179 3.21 -5.96 6.72
CA LEU A 179 2.81 -5.59 5.36
C LEU A 179 3.41 -6.55 4.33
N LEU A 180 4.72 -6.80 4.39
CA LEU A 180 5.39 -7.73 3.47
C LEU A 180 4.78 -9.12 3.56
N LYS A 181 4.62 -9.65 4.77
CA LYS A 181 4.04 -10.98 4.99
C LYS A 181 2.60 -11.07 4.46
N THR A 182 1.77 -10.07 4.74
CA THR A 182 0.39 -10.03 4.25
C THR A 182 0.36 -10.02 2.72
N LEU A 183 1.19 -9.20 2.07
CA LEU A 183 1.27 -9.17 0.61
C LEU A 183 1.78 -10.50 0.05
N GLU A 184 2.80 -11.13 0.67
CA GLU A 184 3.29 -12.44 0.25
C GLU A 184 2.21 -13.52 0.38
N ASP A 185 1.49 -13.58 1.51
CA ASP A 185 0.38 -14.51 1.72
C ASP A 185 -0.74 -14.30 0.68
N ASP A 186 -1.07 -13.05 0.38
CA ASP A 186 -2.07 -12.69 -0.64
C ASP A 186 -1.61 -13.05 -2.05
N ILE A 187 -0.36 -12.75 -2.41
CA ILE A 187 0.26 -13.14 -3.69
C ILE A 187 0.22 -14.67 -3.86
N LEU A 188 0.61 -15.43 -2.83
CA LEU A 188 0.59 -16.89 -2.85
C LEU A 188 -0.83 -17.44 -3.01
N SER A 189 -1.83 -16.81 -2.37
CA SER A 189 -3.23 -17.20 -2.53
C SER A 189 -3.78 -16.96 -3.95
N CYS A 190 -3.33 -15.90 -4.62
CA CYS A 190 -3.75 -15.57 -5.99
C CYS A 190 -3.07 -16.48 -7.03
N ILE A 191 -1.81 -16.88 -6.81
CA ILE A 191 -1.04 -17.72 -7.73
C ILE A 191 -1.38 -19.21 -7.55
N GLN A 192 -1.78 -19.64 -6.35
CA GLN A 192 -2.17 -21.04 -6.06
C GLN A 192 -3.59 -21.15 -5.48
N PRO A 193 -4.64 -20.91 -6.27
CA PRO A 193 -6.02 -20.95 -5.77
C PRO A 193 -6.48 -22.33 -5.25
N ASN A 194 -5.76 -23.42 -5.54
CA ASN A 194 -6.22 -24.80 -5.28
C ASN A 194 -5.50 -25.60 -4.18
N SER A 195 -4.59 -25.04 -3.40
CA SER A 195 -3.85 -25.83 -2.39
C SER A 195 -4.54 -25.94 -1.01
N ARG A 196 -5.68 -25.26 -0.78
CA ARG A 196 -6.39 -25.28 0.52
C ARG A 196 -7.77 -25.96 0.54
N GLN A 197 -8.26 -26.55 -0.56
CA GLN A 197 -9.57 -27.23 -0.59
C GLN A 197 -9.54 -28.76 -0.71
N SER A 198 -8.37 -29.40 -0.72
CA SER A 198 -8.28 -30.86 -0.96
C SER A 198 -8.01 -31.72 0.28
N GLN A 199 -8.30 -31.26 1.50
CA GLN A 199 -8.03 -32.04 2.73
C GLN A 199 -9.22 -32.27 3.69
N TRP A 200 -10.48 -32.15 3.27
CA TRP A 200 -11.61 -32.56 4.13
C TRP A 200 -12.71 -33.42 3.49
N ARG A 201 -12.48 -34.06 2.33
CA ARG A 201 -13.44 -35.02 1.76
C ARG A 201 -12.98 -36.48 1.87
N ILE A 202 -12.94 -36.99 3.10
CA ILE A 202 -13.08 -38.41 3.45
C ILE A 202 -13.68 -38.40 4.87
N GLY A 203 -14.84 -38.95 5.22
CA GLY A 203 -15.89 -39.68 4.53
C GLY A 203 -16.88 -40.03 5.65
N CYS A 204 -18.11 -39.54 5.57
CA CYS A 204 -19.21 -40.01 6.42
C CYS A 204 -20.36 -40.36 5.48
N GLU A 205 -20.38 -41.61 5.04
CA GLU A 205 -21.58 -42.27 4.56
C GLU A 205 -21.45 -43.78 4.82
N LEU A 206 -22.33 -44.25 5.72
CA LEU A 206 -22.99 -45.56 5.74
C LEU A 206 -22.14 -46.82 6.04
N GLN A 207 -22.12 -47.21 7.33
CA GLN A 207 -22.79 -48.42 7.85
C GLN A 207 -22.83 -48.40 9.38
#